data_AF-A0A2V5V1G5-F1
#
_entry.id   AF-A0A2V5V1G5-F1
#
_cell.length_a   1.000
_cell.length_b   1.000
_cell.length_c   1.000
_cell.angle_alpha   90.00
_cell.angle_beta   90.00
_cell.angle_gamma   90.00
#
_symmetry.space_group_name_H-M   'P 1'
#
loop_
_entity.id
_entity.type
_entity.pdbx_description
1 polymer ?
#
loop_
_entity_poly.entity_id
_entity_poly.type
_entity_poly.pdbx_seq_one_letter_code
_entity_poly.pdbx_strand_id
1 'polypeptide(L)'
;VDLSSAERAELISYYRERQAENCRIINGEFDDILRLCAMQRLMQALGAYGFLGLVKGHKHFLKHVPPAMASLRSVVEPIEGLQQLEALLAELISR
;
A
#
# COMPACT_ATOMS: atom_id res chain seq x y z
N VAL A 1 -2.13 -6.66 -10.10
CA VAL A 1 -3.57 -6.41 -10.31
C VAL A 1 -3.75 -4.93 -10.13
N ASP A 2 -4.25 -4.26 -11.16
CA ASP A 2 -4.65 -2.87 -11.06
C ASP A 2 -6.09 -2.86 -10.58
N LEU A 3 -6.34 -2.22 -9.44
CA LEU A 3 -7.68 -2.11 -8.85
C LEU A 3 -7.92 -0.63 -8.62
N SER A 4 -9.02 -0.14 -9.20
CA SER A 4 -9.51 1.21 -8.96
C SER A 4 -9.83 1.42 -7.48
N SER A 5 -9.87 2.68 -7.06
CA SER A 5 -10.28 3.03 -5.69
C SER A 5 -11.69 2.53 -5.36
N ALA A 6 -12.59 2.48 -6.36
CA ALA A 6 -13.94 1.95 -6.21
C ALA A 6 -13.94 0.44 -5.95
N GLU A 7 -13.20 -0.35 -6.75
CA GLU A 7 -13.08 -1.80 -6.54
C GLU A 7 -12.43 -2.13 -5.19
N ARG A 8 -11.44 -1.32 -4.76
CA ARG A 8 -10.83 -1.49 -3.43
C ARG A 8 -11.83 -1.21 -2.31
N ALA A 9 -12.62 -0.15 -2.43
CA ALA A 9 -13.65 0.18 -1.46
C ALA A 9 -14.75 -0.90 -1.39
N GLU A 10 -15.13 -1.46 -2.54
CA GLU A 10 -16.06 -2.59 -2.63
C GLU A 10 -15.51 -3.81 -1.90
N LEU A 11 -14.27 -4.22 -2.17
CA LEU A 11 -13.64 -5.37 -1.52
C LEU A 11 -13.46 -5.17 0.00
N ILE A 12 -13.14 -3.95 0.44
CA ILE A 12 -13.08 -3.61 1.86
C ILE A 12 -14.47 -3.75 2.50
N SER A 13 -15.50 -3.21 1.85
CA SER A 13 -16.89 -3.30 2.34
C SER A 13 -17.36 -4.76 2.42
N TYR A 14 -17.12 -5.54 1.36
CA TYR A 14 -17.41 -6.97 1.33
C TYR A 14 -16.69 -7.73 2.46
N TYR A 15 -15.40 -7.46 2.67
CA TYR A 15 -14.65 -8.07 3.77
C TYR A 15 -15.29 -7.74 5.12
N ARG A 16 -15.71 -6.49 5.32
CA ARG A 16 -16.34 -6.06 6.57
C ARG A 16 -17.66 -6.78 6.85
N GLU A 17 -18.51 -6.89 5.84
CA GLU A 17 -19.78 -7.62 5.92
C GLU A 17 -19.56 -9.09 6.31
N ARG A 18 -18.63 -9.78 5.64
CA ARG A 18 -18.30 -11.19 5.96
C ARG A 18 -17.78 -11.37 7.39
N GLN A 19 -17.06 -10.39 7.92
CA GLN A 19 -16.54 -10.48 9.29
C GLN A 19 -17.64 -10.24 10.33
N ALA A 20 -18.60 -9.35 10.04
CA ALA A 20 -19.78 -9.15 10.87
C ALA A 20 -20.64 -10.43 10.96
N GLU A 21 -20.82 -11.15 9.85
CA GLU A 21 -21.49 -12.47 9.82
C GLU A 21 -20.78 -13.52 10.68
N ASN A 22 -19.46 -13.42 10.82
CA ASN A 22 -18.64 -14.29 11.66
C ASN A 22 -18.50 -13.78 13.11
N CYS A 23 -19.40 -12.88 13.54
CA CYS A 23 -19.40 -12.26 14.87
C CYS A 23 -18.08 -11.56 15.25
N ARG A 24 -17.30 -11.10 14.26
CA ARG A 24 -16.10 -10.27 14.48
C ARG A 24 -16.47 -8.81 14.36
N ILE A 25 -16.29 -8.06 15.44
CA ILE A 25 -16.52 -6.61 15.44
C ILE A 25 -15.36 -5.94 14.70
N ILE A 26 -15.67 -5.36 13.55
CA ILE A 26 -14.80 -4.41 12.87
C ILE A 26 -15.19 -3.02 13.36
N ASN A 27 -14.37 -2.46 14.23
CA ASN A 27 -14.54 -1.14 14.81
C ASN A 27 -14.05 -0.03 13.84
N GLY A 28 -14.18 1.24 14.28
CA GLY A 28 -13.79 2.41 13.49
C GLY A 28 -12.30 2.48 13.11
N GLU A 29 -11.44 1.68 13.74
CA GLU A 29 -9.99 1.69 13.52
C GLU A 29 -9.54 0.80 12.34
N PHE A 30 -10.44 0.00 11.77
CA PHE A 30 -10.07 -0.97 10.74
C PHE A 30 -9.40 -0.36 9.52
N ASP A 31 -9.89 0.76 9.01
CA ASP A 31 -9.30 1.41 7.84
C ASP A 31 -7.89 1.91 8.14
N ASP A 32 -7.67 2.41 9.36
CA ASP A 32 -6.38 2.90 9.79
C ASP A 32 -5.39 1.74 9.94
N ILE A 33 -5.80 0.64 10.57
CA ILE A 33 -4.99 -0.57 10.69
C ILE A 33 -4.68 -1.15 9.31
N LEU A 34 -5.68 -1.23 8.41
CA LEU A 34 -5.50 -1.72 7.05
C LEU A 34 -4.48 -0.87 6.29
N ARG A 35 -4.57 0.45 6.44
CA ARG A 35 -3.66 1.41 5.79
C ARG A 35 -2.23 1.31 6.34
N LEU A 36 -2.06 1.19 7.66
CA LEU A 36 -0.76 0.96 8.29
C LEU A 36 -0.14 -0.37 7.83
N CYS A 37 -0.95 -1.44 7.75
CA CYS A 37 -0.51 -2.73 7.21
C CYS A 37 -0.10 -2.62 5.73
N ALA A 38 -0.87 -1.90 4.92
CA ALA A 38 -0.57 -1.70 3.51
C ALA A 38 0.75 -0.94 3.33
N MET A 39 0.97 0.13 4.11
CA MET A 39 2.21 0.91 4.12
C MET A 39 3.41 0.02 4.42
N GLN A 40 3.34 -0.75 5.52
CA GLN A 40 4.40 -1.64 5.95
C GLN A 40 4.73 -2.70 4.87
N ARG A 41 3.71 -3.34 4.29
CA ARG A 41 3.92 -4.35 3.22
C ARG A 41 4.52 -3.75 1.95
N LEU A 42 4.12 -2.54 1.57
CA LEU A 42 4.68 -1.84 0.41
C LEU A 42 6.14 -1.45 0.63
N MET A 43 6.49 -0.94 1.82
CA MET A 43 7.88 -0.64 2.17
C MET A 43 8.77 -1.89 2.14
N GLN A 44 8.28 -3.02 2.67
CA GLN A 44 8.98 -4.30 2.59
C GLN A 44 9.15 -4.79 1.15
N ALA A 45 8.10 -4.67 0.33
CA ALA A 45 8.16 -5.04 -1.08
C ALA A 45 9.19 -4.18 -1.84
N LEU A 46 9.23 -2.87 -1.61
CA LEU A 46 10.23 -1.97 -2.19
C LEU A 46 11.65 -2.38 -1.81
N GLY A 47 11.90 -2.69 -0.54
CA GLY A 47 13.19 -3.22 -0.09
C GLY A 47 13.56 -4.53 -0.78
N ALA A 48 12.61 -5.47 -0.90
CA ALA A 48 12.81 -6.74 -1.58
C ALA A 48 13.09 -6.56 -3.07
N TYR A 49 12.35 -5.68 -3.77
CA TYR A 49 12.58 -5.39 -5.19
C TYR A 49 13.95 -4.78 -5.44
N GLY A 50 14.38 -3.84 -4.58
CA GLY A 50 15.72 -3.26 -4.63
C GLY A 50 16.80 -4.32 -4.42
N PHE A 51 16.68 -5.15 -3.39
CA PHE A 51 17.64 -6.22 -3.12
C PHE A 51 17.71 -7.25 -4.25
N LEU A 52 16.57 -7.76 -4.71
CA LEU A 52 16.51 -8.76 -5.78
C LEU A 52 17.03 -8.19 -7.10
N GLY A 53 16.68 -6.94 -7.42
CA GLY A 53 17.05 -6.29 -8.67
C GLY A 53 18.52 -5.85 -8.71
N LEU A 54 19.01 -5.20 -7.65
CA LEU A 54 20.34 -4.58 -7.62
C LEU A 54 21.42 -5.50 -7.05
N VAL A 55 21.10 -6.29 -6.01
CA VAL A 55 22.08 -7.16 -5.34
C VAL A 55 22.10 -8.57 -5.92
N LYS A 56 20.92 -9.14 -6.22
CA LYS A 56 20.81 -10.49 -6.82
C LYS A 56 20.76 -10.50 -8.34
N GLY A 57 20.76 -9.32 -8.98
CA GLY A 57 20.81 -9.19 -10.45
C GLY A 57 19.51 -9.54 -11.17
N HIS A 58 18.42 -9.79 -10.46
CA HIS A 58 17.12 -10.10 -11.05
C HIS A 58 16.38 -8.81 -11.48
N LYS A 59 16.93 -8.14 -12.51
CA LYS A 59 16.49 -6.80 -12.96
C LYS A 59 14.99 -6.66 -13.23
N HIS A 60 14.29 -7.74 -13.56
CA HIS A 60 12.85 -7.72 -13.79
C HIS A 60 12.04 -7.32 -12.54
N PHE A 61 12.60 -7.41 -11.32
CA PHE A 61 11.93 -6.89 -10.12
C PHE A 61 11.88 -5.36 -10.07
N LEU A 62 12.83 -4.66 -10.69
CA LEU A 62 12.89 -3.19 -10.67
C LEU A 62 11.67 -2.55 -11.36
N LYS A 63 11.04 -3.26 -12.30
CA LYS A 63 9.80 -2.79 -12.97
C LYS A 63 8.62 -2.63 -11.99
N HIS A 64 8.69 -3.27 -10.82
CA HIS A 64 7.65 -3.19 -9.80
C HIS A 64 7.87 -2.03 -8.83
N VAL A 65 9.03 -1.35 -8.88
CA VAL A 65 9.34 -0.23 -7.98
C VAL A 65 8.43 0.99 -8.26
N PRO A 66 8.30 1.51 -9.50
CA PRO A 66 7.41 2.65 -9.75
C PRO A 66 5.95 2.45 -9.32
N PRO A 67 5.25 1.36 -9.69
CA PRO A 67 3.87 1.15 -9.25
C PRO A 67 3.74 0.92 -7.74
N ALA A 68 4.76 0.33 -7.08
CA ALA A 68 4.77 0.19 -5.63
C ALA A 68 4.95 1.54 -4.91
N MET A 69 5.78 2.46 -5.44
CA MET A 69 5.89 3.82 -4.92
C MET A 69 4.60 4.60 -5.06
N ALA A 70 3.93 4.51 -6.22
CA ALA A 70 2.62 5.14 -6.44
C ALA A 70 1.57 4.61 -5.45
N SER A 71 1.53 3.29 -5.25
CA SER A 71 0.64 2.67 -4.26
C SER A 71 0.96 3.14 -2.83
N LEU A 72 2.25 3.24 -2.48
CA LEU A 72 2.68 3.68 -1.15
C LEU A 72 2.27 5.14 -0.90
N ARG A 73 2.41 6.00 -1.91
CA ARG A 73 1.99 7.41 -1.82
C ARG A 73 0.49 7.50 -1.49
N SER A 74 -0.36 6.83 -2.24
CA SER A 74 -1.82 6.84 -2.00
C SER A 74 -2.22 6.25 -0.64
N VAL A 75 -1.43 5.32 -0.11
CA VAL A 75 -1.66 4.74 1.23
C VAL A 75 -1.21 5.71 2.33
N VAL A 76 -0.12 6.45 2.12
CA VAL A 76 0.47 7.36 3.12
C VAL A 76 -0.25 8.71 3.16
N GLU A 77 -0.76 9.20 2.04
CA GLU A 77 -1.40 10.52 1.90
C GLU A 77 -2.44 10.85 3.00
N PRO A 78 -3.39 9.96 3.36
CA PRO A 78 -4.37 10.27 4.40
C PRO A 78 -3.87 10.00 5.83
N ILE A 79 -2.61 9.58 6.06
CA ILE A 79 -2.07 9.32 7.40
C ILE A 79 -1.50 10.61 7.99
N GLU A 80 -2.07 11.07 9.10
CA GLU A 80 -1.55 12.20 9.85
C GLU A 80 -0.11 11.95 10.33
N GLY A 81 0.77 12.95 10.13
CA GLY A 81 2.17 12.90 10.54
C GLY A 81 3.13 12.36 9.48
N LEU A 82 2.64 11.89 8.32
CA LEU A 82 3.48 11.35 7.24
C LEU A 82 3.55 12.25 5.99
N GLN A 83 3.18 13.52 6.10
CA GLN A 83 3.14 14.46 4.97
C GLN A 83 4.50 14.61 4.28
N GLN A 84 5.61 14.58 5.04
CA GLN A 84 6.95 14.65 4.46
C GLN A 84 7.29 13.41 3.62
N LEU A 85 6.81 12.23 4.03
CA LEU A 85 7.00 10.99 3.29
C LEU A 85 6.16 10.99 2.00
N GLU A 86 4.91 11.44 2.07
CA GLU A 86 4.06 11.62 0.88
C GLU A 86 4.73 12.56 -0.13
N ALA A 87 5.23 13.72 0.31
CA ALA A 87 5.89 14.70 -0.55
C ALA A 87 7.15 14.13 -1.21
N LEU A 88 7.98 13.38 -0.46
CA LEU A 88 9.15 12.71 -1.01
C LEU A 88 8.76 11.68 -2.08
N LEU A 89 7.71 10.89 -1.83
CA LEU A 89 7.22 9.92 -2.81
C LEU A 89 6.71 10.62 -4.08
N ALA A 90 5.99 11.74 -3.94
CA ALA A 90 5.53 12.54 -5.07
C ALA A 90 6.70 13.04 -5.94
N GLU A 91 7.76 13.54 -5.30
CA GLU A 91 8.98 13.97 -5.99
C GLU A 91 9.66 12.81 -6.72
N LEU A 92 9.84 11.66 -6.05
CA LEU A 92 10.51 10.50 -6.63
C LEU A 92 9.74 9.88 -7.81
N ILE A 93 8.40 9.92 -7.78
CA ILE A 93 7.55 9.43 -8.87
C ILE A 93 7.60 10.35 -10.09
N SER A 94 7.88 11.65 -9.90
CA SER A 94 7.90 12.64 -10.98
C SER A 94 9.24 12.69 -11.73
N ARG A 95 10.25 11.93 -11.28
CA ARG A 95 11.59 11.82 -11.89
C ARG A 95 11.66 10.66 -12.87
#